data_AF-A0A9W8QH70-F1
#
_entry.id   AF-A0A9W8QH70-F1
#
_cell.length_a   1.000
_cell.length_b   1.000
_cell.length_c   1.000
_cell.angle_alpha   90.00
_cell.angle_beta   90.00
_cell.angle_gamma   90.00
#
_symmetry.space_group_name_H-M   'P 1'
#
loop_
_entity.id
_entity.type
_entity.pdbx_description
1 polymer ?
#
loop_
_entity_poly.entity_id
_entity_poly.type
_entity_poly.pdbx_seq_one_letter_code
_entity_poly.pdbx_strand_id
1 'polypeptide(L)'
;MSEDAILTSFFLFVCYGNQEKYKKAWFYLNQSVSMAILLEMDTETAESLAGLTDKDIDRRRRIFWLLFISERTYALQRRLPVLLRRTVPKPQIFDSDCPIIMNDFVNHVHLFESLPPELYEWQTTSSNLTTISYLGQRVIQALSAVQPQNSVLESQQFDTLITQHWLRLNGTTRVEFAIRCWQFHHVVAHNSKHGLEKQAWDISGTKTVRYRNKPRRTKSVITGSL
;
A
#
# COMPACT_ATOMS: atom_id res chain seq x y z
N MET A 1 -6.09 15.62 -15.77
CA MET A 1 -6.26 14.77 -14.56
C MET A 1 -5.04 15.03 -13.67
N SER A 2 -5.13 15.00 -12.34
CA SER A 2 -4.00 15.35 -11.45
C SER A 2 -3.64 14.21 -10.49
N GLU A 3 -2.41 14.23 -9.98
CA GLU A 3 -1.94 13.26 -8.98
C GLU A 3 -2.76 13.34 -7.68
N ASP A 4 -3.22 14.54 -7.29
CA ASP A 4 -4.11 14.73 -6.15
C ASP A 4 -5.45 14.01 -6.31
N ALA A 5 -5.99 13.94 -7.54
CA ALA A 5 -7.25 13.23 -7.81
C ALA A 5 -7.09 11.71 -7.64
N ILE A 6 -5.93 11.17 -8.03
CA ILE A 6 -5.56 9.77 -7.81
C ILE A 6 -5.51 9.50 -6.30
N LEU A 7 -4.72 10.28 -5.56
CA LEU A 7 -4.56 10.11 -4.12
C LEU A 7 -5.86 10.32 -3.34
N THR A 8 -6.73 11.24 -3.78
CA THR A 8 -8.05 11.43 -3.20
C THR A 8 -8.93 10.20 -3.40
N SER A 9 -8.94 9.63 -4.60
CA SER A 9 -9.68 8.40 -4.90
C SER A 9 -9.13 7.22 -4.09
N PHE A 10 -7.81 7.09 -4.00
CA PHE A 10 -7.15 6.09 -3.18
C PHE A 10 -7.50 6.24 -1.69
N PHE A 11 -7.53 7.47 -1.17
CA PHE A 11 -7.94 7.74 0.21
C PHE A 11 -9.39 7.31 0.47
N LEU A 12 -10.29 7.56 -0.46
CA LEU A 12 -11.68 7.09 -0.37
C LEU A 12 -11.75 5.56 -0.37
N PHE A 13 -10.92 4.88 -1.17
CA PHE A 13 -10.79 3.42 -1.12
C PHE A 13 -10.44 2.94 0.29
N VAL A 14 -9.40 3.51 0.91
CA VAL A 14 -8.98 3.14 2.27
C VAL A 14 -10.10 3.42 3.28
N CYS A 15 -10.75 4.58 3.20
CA CYS A 15 -11.85 4.95 4.09
C CYS A 15 -13.03 3.97 4.00
N TYR A 16 -13.46 3.63 2.79
CA TYR A 16 -14.57 2.70 2.57
C TYR A 16 -14.18 1.25 2.88
N GLY A 17 -12.92 0.87 2.68
CA GLY A 17 -12.38 -0.44 3.07
C GLY A 17 -12.42 -0.64 4.59
N ASN A 18 -12.03 0.39 5.36
CA ASN A 18 -12.10 0.39 6.83
C ASN A 18 -13.53 0.32 7.37
N GLN A 19 -14.51 0.83 6.60
CA GLN A 19 -15.93 0.73 6.92
C GLN A 19 -16.59 -0.55 6.38
N GLU A 20 -15.81 -1.48 5.81
CA GLU A 20 -16.31 -2.73 5.21
C GLU A 20 -17.29 -2.51 4.06
N LYS A 21 -17.28 -1.32 3.45
CA LYS A 21 -18.13 -0.97 2.29
C LYS A 21 -17.46 -1.42 1.00
N TYR A 22 -17.32 -2.74 0.84
CA TYR A 22 -16.44 -3.36 -0.16
C TYR A 22 -16.69 -2.92 -1.61
N LYS A 23 -17.96 -2.75 -2.02
CA LYS A 23 -18.30 -2.28 -3.37
C LYS A 23 -17.81 -0.84 -3.62
N LYS A 24 -17.95 0.03 -2.62
CA LYS A 24 -17.46 1.42 -2.70
C LYS A 24 -15.94 1.46 -2.68
N ALA A 25 -15.31 0.70 -1.79
CA ALA A 25 -13.86 0.57 -1.73
C ALA A 25 -13.31 0.15 -3.11
N TRP A 26 -13.87 -0.91 -3.70
CA TRP A 26 -13.48 -1.38 -5.02
C TRP A 26 -13.64 -0.32 -6.11
N PHE A 27 -14.78 0.37 -6.12
CA PHE A 27 -15.05 1.45 -7.08
C PHE A 27 -13.97 2.55 -7.02
N TYR A 28 -13.63 3.02 -5.83
CA TYR A 28 -12.64 4.08 -5.67
C TYR A 28 -11.21 3.62 -5.96
N LEU A 29 -10.88 2.35 -5.68
CA LEU A 29 -9.59 1.77 -6.08
C LEU A 29 -9.45 1.75 -7.61
N ASN A 30 -10.49 1.28 -8.33
CA ASN A 30 -10.47 1.29 -9.79
C ASN A 30 -10.43 2.72 -10.35
N GLN A 31 -11.18 3.65 -9.74
CA GLN A 31 -11.10 5.06 -10.14
C GLN A 31 -9.66 5.57 -10.04
N SER A 32 -8.98 5.31 -8.92
CA SER A 32 -7.57 5.68 -8.74
C SER A 32 -6.64 5.02 -9.77
N VAL A 33 -6.82 3.72 -10.03
CA VAL A 33 -6.03 2.96 -11.00
C VAL A 33 -6.25 3.49 -12.42
N SER A 34 -7.50 3.68 -12.84
CA SER A 34 -7.83 4.23 -14.16
C SER A 34 -7.25 5.63 -14.34
N MET A 35 -7.27 6.46 -13.29
CA MET A 35 -6.66 7.78 -13.34
C MET A 35 -5.14 7.73 -13.51
N ALA A 36 -4.46 6.78 -12.87
CA ALA A 36 -3.02 6.59 -13.00
C ALA A 36 -2.63 6.16 -14.44
N ILE A 37 -3.39 5.24 -15.04
CA ILE A 37 -3.20 4.80 -16.43
C ILE A 37 -3.46 5.95 -17.41
N LEU A 38 -4.51 6.76 -17.18
CA LEU A 38 -4.80 7.94 -18.01
C LEU A 38 -3.74 9.04 -17.91
N LEU A 39 -2.93 9.02 -16.85
CA LEU A 39 -1.75 9.88 -16.71
C LEU A 39 -0.45 9.19 -17.15
N GLU A 40 -0.57 8.04 -17.82
CA GLU A 40 0.53 7.23 -18.34
C GLU A 40 1.55 6.85 -17.26
N MET A 41 1.15 6.80 -15.98
CA MET A 41 2.05 6.42 -14.88
C MET A 41 2.48 4.96 -14.94
N ASP A 42 1.81 4.15 -15.76
CA ASP A 42 2.14 2.76 -16.05
C ASP A 42 3.15 2.61 -17.20
N THR A 43 3.61 3.71 -17.80
CA THR A 43 4.68 3.69 -18.81
C THR A 43 5.69 4.80 -18.53
N GLU A 44 6.94 4.60 -18.93
CA GLU A 44 8.00 5.61 -18.77
C GLU A 44 8.66 5.88 -20.15
N THR A 45 7.84 6.31 -21.12
CA THR A 45 8.30 6.77 -22.43
C THR A 45 8.91 8.18 -22.34
N ALA A 46 9.70 8.58 -23.35
CA ALA A 46 10.30 9.92 -23.40
C ALA A 46 9.24 11.03 -23.33
N GLU A 47 8.07 10.80 -23.95
CA GLU A 47 6.93 11.72 -23.93
C GLU A 47 6.27 11.79 -22.55
N SER A 48 6.04 10.63 -21.90
CA SER A 48 5.38 10.57 -20.57
C SER A 48 6.20 11.26 -19.46
N LEU A 49 7.53 11.28 -19.63
CA LEU A 49 8.48 11.88 -18.69
C LEU A 49 8.85 13.32 -19.05
N ALA A 50 8.40 13.83 -20.19
CA ALA A 50 8.78 15.15 -20.68
C ALA A 50 8.35 16.25 -19.69
N GLY A 51 9.31 17.06 -19.24
CA GLY A 51 9.07 18.18 -18.33
C GLY A 51 8.93 17.81 -16.85
N LEU A 52 9.11 16.53 -16.49
CA LEU A 52 9.15 16.10 -15.10
C LEU A 52 10.55 16.19 -14.51
N THR A 53 10.65 16.55 -13.24
CA THR A 53 11.91 16.42 -12.49
C THR A 53 12.11 14.98 -12.01
N ASP A 54 13.33 14.59 -11.67
CA ASP A 54 13.61 13.27 -11.08
C ASP A 54 12.74 12.99 -9.83
N LYS A 55 12.43 14.05 -9.06
CA LYS A 55 11.55 13.97 -7.89
C LYS A 55 10.09 13.68 -8.29
N ASP A 56 9.60 14.30 -9.35
CA ASP A 56 8.25 14.02 -9.86
C ASP A 56 8.14 12.60 -10.39
N ILE A 57 9.17 12.13 -11.12
CA ILE A 57 9.24 10.75 -11.63
C ILE A 57 9.22 9.76 -10.47
N ASP A 58 10.08 9.95 -9.46
CA ASP A 58 10.10 9.07 -8.28
C ASP A 58 8.77 9.11 -7.51
N ARG A 59 8.13 10.29 -7.37
CA ARG A 59 6.79 10.41 -6.79
C ARG A 59 5.76 9.59 -7.57
N ARG A 60 5.76 9.67 -8.90
CA ARG A 60 4.86 8.88 -9.75
C ARG A 60 5.09 7.37 -9.61
N ARG A 61 6.35 6.92 -9.56
CA ARG A 61 6.71 5.52 -9.28
C ARG A 61 6.11 5.06 -7.95
N ARG A 62 6.25 5.86 -6.89
CA ARG A 62 5.68 5.53 -5.55
C ARG A 62 4.16 5.38 -5.61
N ILE A 63 3.45 6.31 -6.27
CA ILE A 63 1.99 6.25 -6.45
C ILE A 63 1.61 4.99 -7.23
N PHE A 64 2.27 4.73 -8.36
CA PHE A 64 2.02 3.55 -9.19
C PHE A 64 2.16 2.26 -8.39
N TRP A 65 3.28 2.09 -7.68
CA TRP A 65 3.54 0.87 -6.91
C TRP A 65 2.60 0.71 -5.71
N LEU A 66 2.14 1.81 -5.11
CA LEU A 66 1.14 1.79 -4.05
C LEU A 66 -0.19 1.24 -4.58
N LEU A 67 -0.61 1.69 -5.77
CA LEU A 67 -1.81 1.19 -6.44
C LEU A 67 -1.64 -0.27 -6.87
N PHE A 68 -0.47 -0.64 -7.40
CA PHE A 68 -0.16 -2.00 -7.83
C PHE A 68 -0.33 -3.02 -6.70
N ILE A 69 0.25 -2.74 -5.52
CA ILE A 69 0.13 -3.63 -4.37
C ILE A 69 -1.32 -3.64 -3.87
N SER A 70 -1.96 -2.47 -3.75
CA SER A 70 -3.32 -2.35 -3.23
C SER A 70 -4.35 -3.09 -4.10
N GLU A 71 -4.24 -2.97 -5.42
CA GLU A 71 -5.07 -3.67 -6.40
C GLU A 71 -4.95 -5.18 -6.23
N ARG A 72 -3.73 -5.71 -6.24
CA ARG A 72 -3.45 -7.14 -6.11
C ARG A 72 -3.93 -7.72 -4.79
N THR A 73 -3.64 -7.00 -3.71
CA THR A 73 -4.08 -7.34 -2.37
C THR A 73 -5.60 -7.50 -2.32
N TYR A 74 -6.32 -6.51 -2.86
CA TYR A 74 -7.78 -6.50 -2.85
C TYR A 74 -8.37 -7.54 -3.83
N ALA A 75 -7.72 -7.75 -4.97
CA ALA A 75 -8.06 -8.76 -5.96
C ALA A 75 -8.00 -10.18 -5.39
N LEU A 76 -6.95 -10.50 -4.63
CA LEU A 76 -6.82 -11.79 -3.94
C LEU A 76 -7.89 -11.98 -2.87
N GLN A 77 -8.15 -10.95 -2.06
CA GLN A 77 -9.17 -11.02 -1.00
C GLN A 77 -10.58 -11.26 -1.53
N ARG A 78 -10.91 -10.66 -2.68
CA ARG A 78 -12.29 -10.55 -3.16
C ARG A 78 -12.55 -11.30 -4.47
N ARG A 79 -11.54 -12.00 -5.01
CA ARG A 79 -11.58 -12.64 -6.33
C ARG A 79 -12.00 -11.63 -7.39
N LEU A 80 -11.20 -10.59 -7.55
CA LEU A 80 -11.42 -9.52 -8.54
C LEU A 80 -10.28 -9.56 -9.57
N PRO A 81 -10.52 -9.10 -10.81
CA PRO A 81 -9.45 -8.99 -11.80
C PRO A 81 -8.46 -7.87 -11.41
N VAL A 82 -7.26 -7.94 -11.98
CA VAL A 82 -6.22 -6.92 -11.86
C VAL A 82 -5.99 -6.24 -13.22
N LEU A 83 -5.72 -4.93 -13.21
CA LEU A 83 -5.47 -4.14 -14.40
C LEU A 83 -3.99 -3.74 -14.52
N LEU A 84 -3.34 -3.34 -13.43
CA LEU A 84 -1.96 -2.86 -13.47
C LEU A 84 -0.96 -3.98 -13.76
N ARG A 85 -0.01 -3.70 -14.65
CA ARG A 85 1.08 -4.61 -15.04
C ARG A 85 2.41 -4.12 -14.50
N ARG A 86 3.42 -5.00 -14.46
CA ARG A 86 4.76 -4.66 -13.99
C ARG A 86 5.54 -3.99 -15.13
N THR A 87 5.39 -2.68 -15.28
CA THR A 87 5.96 -1.91 -16.41
C THR A 87 6.87 -0.77 -16.00
N VAL A 88 6.85 -0.39 -14.72
CA VAL A 88 7.54 0.79 -14.18
C VAL A 88 8.72 0.36 -13.31
N PRO A 89 9.88 1.06 -13.34
CA PRO A 89 10.97 0.84 -12.41
C PRO A 89 10.54 1.04 -10.94
N LYS A 90 11.25 0.38 -10.02
CA LYS A 90 11.00 0.53 -8.58
C LYS A 90 11.41 1.94 -8.09
N PRO A 91 10.76 2.46 -7.04
CA PRO A 91 11.14 3.75 -6.47
C PRO A 91 12.54 3.69 -5.83
N GLN A 92 13.21 4.83 -5.78
CA GLN A 92 14.56 4.94 -5.22
C GLN A 92 14.52 4.98 -3.69
N ILE A 93 15.47 4.28 -3.05
CA ILE A 93 15.59 4.24 -1.58
C ILE A 93 16.54 5.32 -1.06
N PHE A 94 17.68 5.53 -1.73
CA PHE A 94 18.80 6.33 -1.21
C PHE A 94 18.50 7.82 -1.06
N ASP A 95 17.66 8.37 -1.93
CA ASP A 95 17.28 9.80 -1.90
C ASP A 95 15.93 10.05 -1.21
N SER A 96 15.45 9.09 -0.41
CA SER A 96 14.19 9.23 0.35
C SER A 96 14.42 9.97 1.66
N ASP A 97 13.51 10.90 2.00
CA ASP A 97 13.46 11.56 3.32
C ASP A 97 13.27 10.55 4.46
N CYS A 98 12.71 9.37 4.16
CA CYS A 98 12.59 8.26 5.09
C CYS A 98 13.01 6.94 4.42
N PRO A 99 14.32 6.61 4.42
CA PRO A 99 14.83 5.39 3.78
C PRO A 99 14.29 4.11 4.40
N ILE A 100 14.01 4.12 5.71
CA ILE A 100 13.47 2.97 6.45
C ILE A 100 12.08 2.60 5.91
N ILE A 101 11.18 3.58 5.76
CA ILE A 101 9.83 3.35 5.21
C ILE A 101 9.93 2.93 3.74
N MET A 102 10.85 3.52 2.99
CA MET A 102 11.02 3.20 1.57
C MET A 102 11.55 1.78 1.35
N ASN A 103 12.50 1.33 2.17
CA ASN A 103 13.00 -0.04 2.10
C ASN A 103 11.86 -1.05 2.28
N ASP A 104 11.01 -0.83 3.27
CA ASP A 104 9.87 -1.69 3.53
C ASP A 104 8.85 -1.68 2.39
N PHE A 105 8.55 -0.50 1.86
CA PHE A 105 7.70 -0.36 0.68
C PHE A 105 8.26 -1.16 -0.50
N VAL A 106 9.56 -1.06 -0.78
CA VAL A 106 10.23 -1.81 -1.86
C VAL A 106 10.23 -3.32 -1.59
N ASN A 107 10.33 -3.77 -0.35
CA ASN A 107 10.22 -5.19 0.00
C ASN A 107 8.82 -5.73 -0.30
N HIS A 108 7.78 -4.96 0.04
CA HIS A 108 6.40 -5.32 -0.30
C HIS A 108 6.16 -5.30 -1.81
N VAL A 109 6.73 -4.33 -2.53
CA VAL A 109 6.73 -4.32 -4.00
C VAL A 109 7.30 -5.63 -4.54
N HIS A 110 8.48 -6.04 -4.10
CA HIS A 110 9.09 -7.31 -4.54
C HIS A 110 8.21 -8.52 -4.24
N LEU A 111 7.57 -8.54 -3.06
CA LEU A 111 6.69 -9.64 -2.68
C LEU A 111 5.52 -9.80 -3.65
N PHE A 112 4.77 -8.72 -3.91
CA PHE A 112 3.61 -8.78 -4.80
C PHE A 112 3.98 -8.87 -6.29
N GLU A 113 5.13 -8.33 -6.67
CA GLU A 113 5.68 -8.45 -8.03
C GLU A 113 6.13 -9.88 -8.35
N SER A 114 6.62 -10.63 -7.35
CA SER A 114 7.06 -12.01 -7.51
C SER A 114 5.91 -13.02 -7.71
N LEU A 115 4.68 -12.63 -7.38
CA LEU A 115 3.52 -13.53 -7.44
C LEU A 115 3.14 -13.85 -8.90
N PRO A 116 2.84 -15.13 -9.20
CA PRO A 116 2.44 -15.56 -10.53
C PRO A 116 1.14 -14.86 -10.98
N PRO A 117 1.05 -14.33 -12.22
CA PRO A 117 -0.16 -13.69 -12.74
C PRO A 117 -1.41 -14.57 -12.69
N GLU A 118 -1.23 -15.89 -12.87
CA GLU A 118 -2.29 -16.90 -12.84
C GLU A 118 -3.02 -16.93 -11.48
N LEU A 119 -2.37 -16.44 -10.41
CA LEU A 119 -2.98 -16.29 -9.09
C LEU A 119 -4.20 -15.35 -9.10
N TYR A 120 -4.27 -14.42 -10.05
CA TYR A 120 -5.34 -13.44 -10.17
C TYR A 120 -6.41 -13.86 -11.20
N GLU A 121 -6.23 -14.98 -11.90
CA GLU A 121 -7.14 -15.49 -12.94
C GLU A 121 -8.22 -16.42 -12.37
N TRP A 122 -8.98 -15.93 -11.39
CA TRP A 122 -9.97 -16.73 -10.66
C TRP A 122 -11.16 -17.23 -11.50
N GLN A 123 -11.36 -16.70 -12.71
CA GLN A 123 -12.48 -17.04 -13.61
C GLN A 123 -12.20 -18.25 -14.49
N THR A 124 -10.97 -18.74 -14.59
CA THR A 124 -10.62 -19.86 -15.48
C THR A 124 -11.00 -21.20 -14.84
N THR A 125 -12.30 -21.54 -14.96
CA THR A 125 -12.88 -22.81 -14.53
C THR A 125 -12.36 -23.99 -15.36
N SER A 126 -11.40 -24.71 -14.81
CA SER A 126 -11.18 -26.18 -14.93
C SER A 126 -9.77 -26.56 -14.44
N SER A 127 -9.28 -25.95 -13.37
CA SER A 127 -7.95 -26.26 -12.84
C SER A 127 -7.98 -27.67 -12.24
N ASN A 128 -7.31 -28.63 -12.89
CA ASN A 128 -7.06 -29.93 -12.28
C ASN A 128 -6.14 -29.75 -11.05
N LEU A 129 -6.11 -30.75 -10.16
CA LEU A 129 -5.31 -30.70 -8.93
C LEU A 129 -3.82 -30.42 -9.19
N THR A 130 -3.29 -30.88 -10.33
CA THR A 130 -1.91 -30.65 -10.76
C THR A 130 -1.63 -29.17 -11.02
N THR A 131 -2.52 -28.46 -11.71
CA THR A 131 -2.41 -27.01 -11.94
C THR A 131 -2.43 -26.22 -10.64
N ILE A 132 -3.31 -26.58 -9.70
CA ILE A 132 -3.40 -25.94 -8.38
C ILE A 132 -2.10 -26.17 -7.59
N SER A 133 -1.58 -27.40 -7.60
CA SER A 133 -0.33 -27.73 -6.91
C SER A 133 0.87 -26.98 -7.50
N TYR A 134 0.96 -26.89 -8.83
CA TYR A 134 2.03 -26.14 -9.51
C TYR A 134 1.96 -24.64 -9.19
N LEU A 135 0.77 -24.05 -9.21
CA LEU A 135 0.56 -22.65 -8.82
C LEU A 135 0.95 -22.41 -7.36
N GLY A 136 0.54 -23.31 -6.45
CA GLY A 136 0.94 -23.26 -5.04
C GLY A 136 2.46 -23.29 -4.85
N GLN A 137 3.16 -24.19 -5.56
CA GLN A 137 4.62 -24.24 -5.54
C GLN A 137 5.26 -22.96 -6.06
N ARG A 138 4.71 -22.38 -7.14
CA ARG A 138 5.18 -21.12 -7.72
C ARG A 138 5.02 -19.95 -6.76
N VAL A 139 3.90 -19.88 -6.04
CA VAL A 139 3.68 -18.90 -4.96
C VAL A 139 4.69 -19.12 -3.84
N ILE A 140 4.89 -20.34 -3.35
CA ILE A 140 5.86 -20.61 -2.27
C ILE A 140 7.28 -20.18 -2.66
N GLN A 141 7.71 -20.52 -3.89
CA GLN A 141 9.01 -20.10 -4.42
C GLN A 141 9.12 -18.57 -4.51
N ALA A 142 8.08 -17.90 -4.99
CA ALA A 142 8.03 -16.43 -5.07
C ALA A 142 8.18 -15.79 -3.69
N LEU A 143 7.42 -16.27 -2.71
CA LEU A 143 7.50 -15.79 -1.33
C LEU A 143 8.88 -16.03 -0.70
N SER A 144 9.53 -17.14 -1.02
CA SER A 144 10.90 -17.42 -0.54
C SER A 144 11.97 -16.51 -1.14
N ALA A 145 11.70 -15.81 -2.25
CA ALA A 145 12.66 -14.86 -2.81
C ALA A 145 12.79 -13.60 -1.93
N VAL A 146 11.76 -13.26 -1.15
CA VAL A 146 11.77 -12.15 -0.20
C VAL A 146 12.17 -12.69 1.17
N GLN A 147 13.30 -12.22 1.69
CA GLN A 147 13.88 -12.70 2.94
C GLN A 147 13.55 -11.72 4.08
N PRO A 148 12.72 -12.08 5.07
CA PRO A 148 12.33 -11.18 6.15
C PRO A 148 13.50 -10.63 6.97
N GLN A 149 14.61 -11.38 7.06
CA GLN A 149 15.83 -10.94 7.74
C GLN A 149 16.56 -9.79 7.04
N ASN A 150 16.17 -9.46 5.79
CA ASN A 150 16.72 -8.31 5.07
C ASN A 150 16.01 -7.00 5.46
N SER A 151 14.94 -7.06 6.27
CA SER A 151 14.25 -5.89 6.79
C SER A 151 15.14 -5.07 7.73
N VAL A 152 14.98 -3.75 7.71
CA VAL A 152 15.77 -2.83 8.54
C VAL A 152 15.31 -2.85 10.00
N LEU A 153 14.01 -3.05 10.23
CA LEU A 153 13.41 -3.11 11.56
C LEU A 153 12.70 -4.45 11.80
N GLU A 154 12.62 -4.86 13.08
CA GLU A 154 11.87 -6.05 13.50
C GLU A 154 10.38 -5.97 13.13
N SER A 155 9.78 -4.78 13.18
CA SER A 155 8.38 -4.59 12.77
C SER A 155 8.17 -4.89 11.28
N GLN A 156 9.12 -4.51 10.43
CA GLN A 156 9.08 -4.75 8.99
C GLN A 156 9.29 -6.23 8.67
N GLN A 157 10.18 -6.89 9.43
CA GLN A 157 10.36 -8.34 9.37
C GLN A 157 9.05 -9.05 9.73
N PHE A 158 8.37 -8.60 10.78
CA PHE A 158 7.07 -9.12 11.18
C PHE A 158 6.01 -8.91 10.09
N ASP A 159 5.91 -7.71 9.53
CA ASP A 159 4.97 -7.40 8.44
C ASP A 159 5.22 -8.28 7.19
N THR A 160 6.49 -8.52 6.86
CA THR A 160 6.88 -9.43 5.77
C THR A 160 6.44 -10.86 6.07
N LEU A 161 6.72 -11.37 7.27
CA LEU A 161 6.32 -12.73 7.68
C LEU A 161 4.82 -12.93 7.67
N ILE A 162 4.07 -11.96 8.19
CA ILE A 162 2.60 -11.97 8.20
C ILE A 162 2.06 -11.95 6.78
N THR A 163 2.60 -11.10 5.90
CA THR A 163 2.15 -11.02 4.51
C THR A 163 2.47 -12.30 3.74
N GLN A 164 3.65 -12.90 3.95
CA GLN A 164 3.99 -14.20 3.36
C GLN A 164 3.07 -15.32 3.85
N HIS A 165 2.81 -15.37 5.15
CA HIS A 165 1.92 -16.38 5.73
C HIS A 165 0.50 -16.22 5.18
N TRP A 166 0.02 -14.97 5.09
CA TRP A 166 -1.25 -14.64 4.45
C TRP A 166 -1.29 -15.14 2.99
N LEU A 167 -0.29 -14.84 2.18
CA LEU A 167 -0.23 -15.29 0.77
C LEU A 167 -0.19 -16.82 0.63
N ARG A 168 0.45 -17.55 1.55
CA ARG A 168 0.45 -19.03 1.57
C ARG A 168 -0.93 -19.60 1.89
N LEU A 169 -1.66 -18.95 2.80
CA LEU A 169 -2.96 -19.46 3.28
C LEU A 169 -4.14 -19.11 2.39
N ASN A 170 -4.09 -18.03 1.60
CA ASN A 170 -5.25 -17.58 0.80
C ASN A 170 -5.63 -18.47 -0.40
N GLY A 171 -5.33 -19.77 -0.34
CA GLY A 171 -6.14 -20.82 -0.98
C GLY A 171 -7.34 -21.28 -0.14
N THR A 172 -7.40 -20.98 1.16
CA THR A 172 -8.52 -21.34 2.07
C THR A 172 -8.48 -20.49 3.35
N THR A 173 -9.61 -19.85 3.68
CA THR A 173 -9.95 -19.22 4.98
C THR A 173 -9.26 -17.91 5.44
N ARG A 174 -10.06 -16.83 5.35
CA ARG A 174 -10.19 -15.64 6.21
C ARG A 174 -8.97 -15.24 7.06
N VAL A 175 -8.15 -14.35 6.50
CA VAL A 175 -7.31 -13.44 7.29
C VAL A 175 -7.50 -12.03 6.73
N GLU A 176 -8.58 -11.36 7.14
CA GLU A 176 -8.86 -9.95 6.83
C GLU A 176 -7.97 -8.98 7.65
N PHE A 177 -7.22 -9.49 8.63
CA PHE A 177 -6.49 -8.69 9.61
C PHE A 177 -5.10 -8.22 9.14
N ALA A 178 -4.37 -9.05 8.38
CA ALA A 178 -3.01 -8.73 7.92
C ALA A 178 -2.98 -7.51 6.97
N ILE A 179 -3.99 -7.38 6.11
CA ILE A 179 -4.10 -6.29 5.13
C ILE A 179 -4.62 -5.00 5.76
N ARG A 180 -5.46 -5.11 6.80
CA ARG A 180 -5.82 -3.94 7.63
C ARG A 180 -4.60 -3.35 8.29
N CYS A 181 -3.68 -4.16 8.82
CA CYS A 181 -2.42 -3.67 9.37
C CYS A 181 -1.53 -3.02 8.30
N TRP A 182 -1.41 -3.62 7.11
CA TRP A 182 -0.61 -3.05 6.01
C TRP A 182 -1.14 -1.68 5.53
N GLN A 183 -2.47 -1.54 5.36
CA GLN A 183 -3.08 -0.26 4.97
C GLN A 183 -2.94 0.83 6.05
N PHE A 184 -2.92 0.46 7.33
CA PHE A 184 -2.90 1.44 8.43
C PHE A 184 -1.49 1.84 8.88
N HIS A 185 -0.52 0.92 8.86
CA HIS A 185 0.83 1.22 9.35
C HIS A 185 1.61 2.14 8.41
N HIS A 186 1.45 2.02 7.09
CA HIS A 186 2.18 2.87 6.14
C HIS A 186 1.50 4.20 5.81
N VAL A 187 0.16 4.25 5.78
CA VAL A 187 -0.56 5.48 5.39
C VAL A 187 -0.93 6.35 6.59
N VAL A 188 -1.06 5.80 7.81
CA VAL A 188 -1.61 6.55 8.96
C VAL A 188 -0.75 6.48 10.24
N ALA A 189 -0.07 5.36 10.54
CA ALA A 189 0.53 5.17 11.86
C ALA A 189 1.74 6.08 12.17
N HIS A 190 2.45 6.60 11.16
CA HIS A 190 3.55 7.54 11.40
C HIS A 190 3.09 8.98 11.74
N ASN A 191 1.78 9.26 11.68
CA ASN A 191 1.18 10.57 12.01
C ASN A 191 0.63 10.67 13.45
N SER A 192 0.70 9.60 14.25
CA SER A 192 -0.01 9.56 15.55
C SER A 192 0.89 9.79 16.78
N LYS A 193 2.21 9.54 16.71
CA LYS A 193 3.08 9.55 17.91
C LYS A 193 3.79 10.86 18.22
N HIS A 194 3.82 11.82 17.30
CA HIS A 194 4.29 13.17 17.55
C HIS A 194 3.26 14.12 16.96
N GLY A 195 2.81 15.12 17.73
CA GLY A 195 1.68 16.01 17.40
C GLY A 195 1.83 16.79 16.08
N LEU A 196 1.68 16.08 14.97
CA LEU A 196 1.97 16.48 13.60
C LEU A 196 0.76 16.22 12.68
N GLU A 197 -0.46 16.24 13.24
CA GLU A 197 -1.69 16.48 12.46
C GLU A 197 -1.58 17.72 11.56
N LYS A 198 -0.62 18.62 11.84
CA LYS A 198 -0.33 19.82 11.05
C LYS A 198 0.59 19.62 9.85
N GLN A 199 1.36 18.51 9.76
CA GLN A 199 2.34 18.30 8.69
C GLN A 199 1.87 17.33 7.59
N ALA A 200 0.83 16.54 7.85
CA ALA A 200 0.30 15.57 6.88
C ALA A 200 -0.33 16.19 5.61
N TRP A 201 -0.39 17.52 5.51
CA TRP A 201 -1.01 18.23 4.38
C TRP A 201 -0.05 19.13 3.61
N ASP A 202 1.25 19.13 3.92
CA ASP A 202 2.21 20.01 3.23
C ASP A 202 2.81 19.38 1.95
N ILE A 203 2.01 18.58 1.23
CA ILE A 203 2.37 18.02 -0.08
C ILE A 203 1.93 18.96 -1.23
N SER A 204 1.15 20.02 -0.94
CA SER A 204 0.69 21.00 -1.94
C SER A 204 1.16 22.44 -1.71
N GLY A 205 2.08 22.69 -0.76
CA GLY A 205 2.76 23.99 -0.63
C GLY A 205 1.86 25.22 -0.41
N THR A 206 0.71 25.09 0.25
CA THR A 206 -0.20 26.22 0.51
C THR A 206 -0.45 26.46 2.02
N LYS A 207 -0.35 27.74 2.40
CA LYS A 207 -0.12 28.28 3.76
C LYS A 207 -1.12 27.85 4.85
N THR A 208 -0.60 27.75 6.07
CA THR A 208 -1.23 27.35 7.33
C THR A 208 -2.37 28.25 7.84
N VAL A 209 -3.50 27.65 8.24
CA VAL A 209 -4.55 28.29 9.07
C VAL A 209 -4.34 27.93 10.55
N ARG A 210 -4.18 28.93 11.42
CA ARG A 210 -4.04 28.75 12.88
C ARG A 210 -5.40 28.62 13.56
N TYR A 211 -5.62 27.54 14.31
CA TYR A 211 -6.68 27.46 15.32
C TYR A 211 -6.13 27.62 16.75
N ARG A 212 -6.90 28.36 17.56
CA ARG A 212 -6.59 28.88 18.91
C ARG A 212 -6.88 27.80 19.97
N ASN A 213 -5.87 27.41 20.76
CA ASN A 213 -6.00 26.42 21.86
C ASN A 213 -6.90 26.93 23.01
N LYS A 214 -7.79 26.08 23.52
CA LYS A 214 -8.41 26.23 24.85
C LYS A 214 -7.66 25.39 25.90
N PRO A 215 -7.57 25.82 27.18
CA PRO A 215 -6.70 25.19 28.17
C PRO A 215 -7.34 23.95 28.83
N ARG A 216 -6.47 22.97 29.18
CA ARG A 216 -6.78 21.72 29.90
C ARG A 216 -7.10 21.99 31.38
N ARG A 217 -8.13 21.33 31.92
CA ARG A 217 -8.39 21.23 33.38
C ARG A 217 -7.37 20.28 34.03
N THR A 218 -6.68 20.75 35.06
CA THR A 218 -5.84 19.96 35.98
C THR A 218 -6.72 19.19 36.98
N LYS A 219 -6.42 17.91 37.21
CA LYS A 219 -6.96 17.13 38.35
C LYS A 219 -6.00 17.28 39.52
N SER A 220 -6.52 17.73 40.67
CA SER A 220 -5.78 17.81 41.94
C SER A 220 -5.64 16.43 42.59
N VAL A 221 -4.42 16.08 42.95
CA VAL A 221 -4.05 14.94 43.81
C VAL A 221 -4.38 15.33 45.26
N ILE A 222 -5.17 14.50 45.97
CA ILE A 222 -5.33 14.61 47.43
C ILE A 222 -4.40 13.57 48.05
N THR A 223 -3.38 14.05 48.75
CA THR A 223 -2.49 13.27 49.62
C THR A 223 -3.22 12.93 50.92
N GLY A 224 -3.34 11.63 51.24
CA GLY A 224 -3.75 11.17 52.57
C GLY A 224 -2.57 11.19 53.53
N SER A 225 -2.79 11.59 54.78
CA SER A 225 -1.84 11.46 55.87
C SER A 225 -2.60 11.20 57.18
N LEU A 226 -2.27 10.05 57.77
CA LEU A 226 -2.49 9.55 59.14
C LEU A 226 -3.92 9.37 59.64
#